data_AF-A0A970HK43-F1
#
_entry.id   AF-A0A970HK43-F1
#
_cell.length_a   1.000
_cell.length_b   1.000
_cell.length_c   1.000
_cell.angle_alpha   90.00
_cell.angle_beta   90.00
_cell.angle_gamma   90.00
#
_symmetry.space_group_name_H-M   'P 1'
#
loop_
_entity.id
_entity.type
_entity.pdbx_description
1 polymer ?
#
loop_
_entity_poly.entity_id
_entity_poly.type
_entity_poly.pdbx_seq_one_letter_code
_entity_poly.pdbx_strand_id
1 'polypeptide(L)'
;MPSWLVNAVKIITSEGVMEPLVVVLVGYAVRQLNRSHRQQVISELVIDIVDYIEEHYEEWGIRGSKKMERFLKLFGEEFRRRLGANPTQEEIQAARIKAEGYVQRARRQQLNMTPGPPA
;
A
#
# COMPACT_ATOMS: atom_id res chain seq x y z
N MET A 1 -39.67 15.44 -17.14
CA MET A 1 -38.41 14.68 -17.34
C MET A 1 -38.34 14.24 -18.80
N PRO A 2 -37.17 14.27 -19.45
CA PRO A 2 -37.04 13.84 -20.84
C PRO A 2 -37.40 12.36 -21.03
N SER A 3 -38.07 12.00 -22.12
CA SER A 3 -38.53 10.62 -22.38
C SER A 3 -37.39 9.59 -22.43
N TRP A 4 -36.20 10.02 -22.85
CA TRP A 4 -35.00 9.17 -22.86
C TRP A 4 -34.54 8.79 -21.43
N LEU A 5 -34.73 9.67 -20.45
CA LEU A 5 -34.35 9.46 -19.05
C LEU A 5 -35.27 8.42 -18.40
N VAL A 6 -36.58 8.51 -18.70
CA VAL A 6 -37.59 7.57 -18.21
C VAL A 6 -37.38 6.17 -18.80
N ASN A 7 -37.04 6.09 -20.09
CA ASN A 7 -36.71 4.82 -20.74
C ASN A 7 -35.41 4.22 -20.18
N ALA A 8 -34.38 5.04 -19.93
CA ALA A 8 -33.16 4.57 -19.30
C ALA A 8 -33.46 3.97 -17.91
N VAL A 9 -34.16 4.69 -17.03
CA VAL A 9 -34.53 4.16 -15.70
C VAL A 9 -35.34 2.87 -15.81
N LYS A 10 -36.29 2.78 -16.74
CA LYS A 10 -37.12 1.58 -16.91
C LYS A 10 -36.32 0.36 -17.40
N ILE A 11 -35.29 0.58 -18.21
CA ILE A 11 -34.37 -0.47 -18.66
C ILE A 11 -33.46 -0.90 -17.51
N ILE A 12 -32.90 0.05 -16.76
CA ILE A 12 -31.96 -0.22 -15.66
C ILE A 12 -32.67 -0.94 -14.50
N THR A 13 -33.93 -0.59 -14.22
CA THR A 13 -34.77 -1.23 -13.18
C THR A 13 -35.49 -2.49 -13.70
N SER A 14 -35.26 -2.91 -14.94
CA SER A 14 -35.79 -4.19 -15.41
C SER A 14 -35.08 -5.35 -14.70
N GLU A 15 -35.84 -6.36 -14.29
CA GLU A 15 -35.36 -7.46 -13.45
C GLU A 15 -34.15 -8.19 -14.08
N GLY A 16 -34.17 -8.39 -15.41
CA GLY A 16 -33.07 -9.02 -16.15
C GLY A 16 -31.80 -8.16 -16.32
N VAL A 17 -31.83 -6.87 -15.98
CA VAL A 17 -30.68 -5.96 -16.06
C VAL A 17 -30.20 -5.55 -14.66
N MET A 18 -31.11 -5.48 -13.69
CA MET A 18 -30.81 -5.19 -12.28
C MET A 18 -29.87 -6.22 -11.65
N GLU A 19 -30.17 -7.52 -11.80
CA GLU A 19 -29.34 -8.59 -11.21
C GLU A 19 -27.87 -8.52 -11.68
N PRO A 20 -27.55 -8.50 -12.99
CA PRO A 20 -26.16 -8.39 -13.42
C PRO A 20 -25.53 -7.05 -13.04
N LEU A 21 -26.28 -5.95 -13.02
CA LEU A 21 -25.77 -4.65 -12.56
C LEU A 21 -25.36 -4.65 -11.09
N VAL A 22 -26.19 -5.25 -10.22
CA VAL A 22 -25.89 -5.35 -8.79
C VAL A 22 -24.62 -6.18 -8.58
N VAL A 23 -24.46 -7.31 -9.28
CA VAL A 23 -23.25 -8.13 -9.21
C VAL A 23 -22.01 -7.34 -9.63
N VAL A 24 -22.10 -6.57 -10.72
CA VAL A 24 -21.00 -5.71 -11.19
C VAL A 24 -20.65 -4.64 -10.17
N LEU A 25 -21.66 -3.96 -9.61
CA LEU A 25 -21.47 -2.91 -8.59
C LEU A 25 -20.86 -3.45 -7.31
N VAL A 26 -21.39 -4.55 -6.78
CA VAL A 26 -20.86 -5.21 -5.57
C VAL A 26 -19.44 -5.71 -5.83
N GLY A 27 -19.20 -6.36 -6.96
CA GLY A 27 -17.87 -6.84 -7.33
C GLY A 27 -16.85 -5.71 -7.44
N TYR A 28 -17.24 -4.58 -8.03
CA TYR A 28 -16.40 -3.38 -8.11
C TYR A 28 -16.12 -2.79 -6.72
N ALA A 29 -17.16 -2.64 -5.88
CA ALA A 29 -17.03 -2.11 -4.52
C ALA A 29 -16.09 -2.98 -3.66
N VAL A 30 -16.27 -4.31 -3.67
CA VAL A 30 -15.41 -5.25 -2.95
C VAL A 30 -13.96 -5.17 -3.44
N ARG A 31 -13.75 -5.10 -4.77
CA ARG A 31 -12.41 -4.94 -5.35
C ARG A 31 -11.75 -3.63 -4.89
N GLN A 32 -12.50 -2.55 -4.85
CA GLN A 32 -11.99 -1.24 -4.43
C GLN A 32 -11.63 -1.21 -2.95
N LEU A 33 -12.48 -1.78 -2.08
CA LEU A 33 -12.22 -1.91 -0.65
C LEU A 33 -10.99 -2.77 -0.38
N ASN A 34 -10.87 -3.91 -1.06
CA ASN A 34 -9.69 -4.78 -0.95
C ASN A 34 -8.42 -4.05 -1.39
N ARG A 35 -8.48 -3.23 -2.45
CA ARG A 35 -7.33 -2.41 -2.87
C ARG A 35 -6.94 -1.40 -1.80
N SER A 36 -7.90 -0.74 -1.17
CA SER A 36 -7.65 0.21 -0.08
C SER A 36 -7.00 -0.47 1.13
N HIS A 37 -7.56 -1.59 1.60
CA HIS A 37 -7.02 -2.36 2.72
C HIS A 37 -5.59 -2.84 2.45
N ARG A 38 -5.32 -3.39 1.25
CA ARG A 38 -3.95 -3.81 0.88
C ARG A 38 -2.97 -2.65 0.92
N GLN A 39 -3.35 -1.47 0.42
CA GLN A 39 -2.47 -0.29 0.45
C GLN A 39 -2.17 0.21 1.88
N GLN A 40 -3.14 0.09 2.79
CA GLN A 40 -2.94 0.38 4.20
C GLN A 40 -1.94 -0.60 4.83
N VAL A 41 -2.12 -1.91 4.63
CA VAL A 41 -1.20 -2.94 5.12
C VAL A 41 0.22 -2.71 4.59
N ILE A 42 0.39 -2.31 3.33
CA ILE A 42 1.71 -1.97 2.78
C ILE A 42 2.35 -0.82 3.56
N SER A 43 1.60 0.26 3.82
CA SER A 43 2.13 1.42 4.54
C SER A 43 2.56 1.07 5.96
N GLU A 44 1.77 0.28 6.68
CA GLU A 44 2.08 -0.17 8.04
C GLU A 44 3.34 -1.05 8.05
N LEU A 45 3.38 -2.09 7.21
CA LEU A 45 4.53 -2.98 7.11
C LEU A 45 5.82 -2.26 6.71
N VAL A 46 5.73 -1.26 5.85
CA VAL A 46 6.90 -0.47 5.46
C VAL A 46 7.53 0.20 6.67
N ILE A 47 6.73 0.83 7.54
CA ILE A 47 7.22 1.54 8.72
C ILE A 47 7.82 0.53 9.69
N ASP A 48 7.04 -0.49 10.07
CA ASP A 48 7.44 -1.51 11.05
C ASP A 48 8.77 -2.18 10.68
N ILE A 49 8.91 -2.59 9.41
CA ILE A 49 10.07 -3.32 8.94
C ILE A 49 11.28 -2.40 8.78
N VAL A 50 11.09 -1.17 8.27
CA VAL A 50 12.21 -0.23 8.14
C VAL A 50 12.76 0.12 9.51
N ASP A 51 11.90 0.45 10.48
CA ASP A 51 12.33 0.77 11.84
C ASP A 51 13.06 -0.41 12.48
N TYR A 52 12.53 -1.63 12.35
CA TYR A 52 13.19 -2.85 12.85
C TYR A 52 14.57 -3.06 12.23
N ILE A 53 14.73 -2.81 10.93
CA ILE A 53 16.03 -2.89 10.26
C ILE A 53 16.97 -1.77 10.74
N GLU A 54 16.48 -0.54 10.86
CA GLU A 54 17.28 0.59 11.35
C GLU A 54 17.75 0.39 12.80
N GLU A 55 17.01 -0.36 13.62
CA GLU A 55 17.41 -0.72 14.98
C GLU A 55 18.49 -1.81 15.03
N HIS A 56 18.45 -2.81 14.13
CA HIS A 56 19.30 -4.01 14.23
C HIS A 56 20.37 -4.14 13.14
N TYR A 57 20.46 -3.23 12.17
CA TYR A 57 21.37 -3.42 11.02
C TYR A 57 22.85 -3.51 11.41
N GLU A 58 23.25 -2.84 12.50
CA GLU A 58 24.63 -2.85 12.99
C GLU A 58 25.01 -4.22 13.54
N GLU A 59 24.11 -4.82 14.33
CA GLU A 59 24.27 -6.17 14.90
C GLU A 59 24.34 -7.23 13.80
N TRP A 60 23.52 -7.07 12.75
CA TRP A 60 23.52 -7.99 11.61
C TRP A 60 24.66 -7.72 10.62
N GLY A 61 25.42 -6.64 10.78
CA GLY A 61 26.48 -6.23 9.86
C GLY A 61 25.99 -5.93 8.44
N ILE A 62 24.71 -5.54 8.27
CA ILE A 62 24.14 -5.23 6.96
C ILE A 62 24.14 -3.72 6.70
N ARG A 63 24.55 -3.31 5.50
CA ARG A 63 24.60 -1.90 5.08
C ARG A 63 24.16 -1.74 3.64
N GLY A 64 23.75 -0.52 3.28
CA GLY A 64 23.40 -0.15 1.90
C GLY A 64 22.33 -1.06 1.30
N SER A 65 22.61 -1.64 0.12
CA SER A 65 21.68 -2.50 -0.61
C SER A 65 21.20 -3.73 0.18
N LYS A 66 22.03 -4.26 1.09
CA LYS A 66 21.64 -5.40 1.93
C LYS A 66 20.48 -5.08 2.88
N LYS A 67 20.32 -3.82 3.30
CA LYS A 67 19.14 -3.39 4.09
C LYS A 67 17.88 -3.51 3.24
N MET A 68 17.95 -3.14 1.96
CA MET A 68 16.82 -3.24 1.04
C MET A 68 16.47 -4.71 0.72
N GLU A 69 17.47 -5.56 0.49
CA GLU A 69 17.23 -7.00 0.29
C GLU A 69 16.55 -7.63 1.51
N ARG A 70 17.01 -7.28 2.72
CA ARG A 70 16.40 -7.73 3.97
C ARG A 70 14.97 -7.20 4.12
N PHE A 71 14.75 -5.93 3.80
CA PHE A 71 13.43 -5.31 3.79
C PHE A 71 12.46 -6.06 2.88
N LEU A 72 12.84 -6.32 1.63
CA LEU A 72 11.98 -7.02 0.67
C LEU A 72 11.64 -8.44 1.10
N LYS A 73 12.60 -9.13 1.73
CA LYS A 73 12.36 -10.47 2.29
C LYS A 73 11.32 -10.42 3.42
N LEU A 74 11.54 -9.57 4.43
CA LEU A 74 10.62 -9.44 5.56
C LEU A 74 9.24 -8.94 5.12
N PHE A 75 9.21 -8.01 4.16
CA PHE A 75 7.98 -7.49 3.59
C PHE A 75 7.17 -8.61 2.93
N GLY A 76 7.79 -9.45 2.11
CA GLY A 76 7.11 -10.58 1.48
C GLY A 76 6.55 -11.59 2.48
N GLU A 77 7.27 -11.85 3.57
CA GLU A 77 6.86 -12.76 4.65
C GLU A 77 5.66 -12.19 5.42
N GLU A 78 5.76 -10.96 5.91
CA GLU A 78 4.70 -10.34 6.71
C GLU A 78 3.47 -9.93 5.89
N PHE A 79 3.66 -9.53 4.63
CA PHE A 79 2.55 -9.27 3.71
C PHE A 79 1.72 -10.53 3.48
N ARG A 80 2.39 -11.67 3.22
CA ARG A 80 1.72 -12.95 3.06
C ARG A 80 1.01 -13.37 4.35
N ARG A 81 1.62 -13.12 5.50
CA ARG A 81 1.03 -13.41 6.81
C ARG A 81 -0.25 -12.63 7.05
N ARG A 82 -0.29 -11.33 6.73
CA ARG A 82 -1.46 -10.47 6.94
C ARG A 82 -2.57 -10.64 5.90
N LEU A 83 -2.21 -10.90 4.64
CA LEU A 83 -3.16 -10.87 3.51
C LEU A 83 -3.41 -12.25 2.87
N GLY A 84 -2.74 -13.31 3.33
CA GLY A 84 -2.90 -14.68 2.82
C GLY A 84 -2.38 -14.90 1.40
N ALA A 85 -1.73 -13.90 0.79
CA ALA A 85 -1.25 -13.95 -0.59
C ALA A 85 0.11 -13.27 -0.72
N ASN A 86 0.91 -13.69 -1.70
CA ASN A 86 2.16 -12.99 -2.03
C ASN A 86 1.86 -11.57 -2.56
N PRO A 87 2.76 -10.61 -2.29
CA PRO A 87 2.65 -9.29 -2.89
C PRO A 87 2.86 -9.37 -4.40
N THR A 88 2.14 -8.55 -5.16
CA THR A 88 2.36 -8.38 -6.60
C THR A 88 3.63 -7.56 -6.86
N GLN A 89 4.12 -7.57 -8.10
CA GLN A 89 5.28 -6.73 -8.47
C GLN A 89 5.02 -5.23 -8.26
N GLU A 90 3.79 -4.77 -8.51
CA GLU A 90 3.39 -3.38 -8.25
C GLU A 90 3.45 -3.06 -6.75
N GLU A 91 3.01 -3.98 -5.90
CA GLU A 91 3.03 -3.80 -4.44
C GLU A 91 4.45 -3.82 -3.88
N ILE A 92 5.32 -4.68 -4.42
CA ILE A 92 6.74 -4.71 -4.09
C ILE A 92 7.41 -3.37 -4.46
N GLN A 93 7.15 -2.86 -5.67
CA GLN A 93 7.68 -1.56 -6.10
C GLN A 93 7.13 -0.42 -5.24
N ALA A 94 5.83 -0.42 -4.93
CA ALA A 94 5.21 0.56 -4.06
C ALA A 94 5.83 0.54 -2.66
N ALA A 95 6.05 -0.64 -2.08
CA ALA A 95 6.70 -0.81 -0.78
C ALA A 95 8.13 -0.25 -0.80
N ARG A 96 8.91 -0.55 -1.85
CA ARG A 96 10.27 -0.02 -2.02
C ARG A 96 10.28 1.51 -2.06
N ILE A 97 9.44 2.13 -2.89
CA ILE A 97 9.36 3.59 -3.01
C ILE A 97 8.95 4.22 -1.67
N LYS A 98 7.97 3.62 -0.98
CA LYS A 98 7.54 4.10 0.34
C LYS A 98 8.65 4.00 1.38
N ALA A 99 9.40 2.89 1.40
CA ALA A 99 10.52 2.68 2.31
C ALA A 99 11.65 3.70 2.06
N GLU A 100 12.07 3.88 0.81
CA GLU A 100 13.08 4.88 0.43
C GLU A 100 12.63 6.29 0.83
N GLY A 101 11.36 6.63 0.55
CA GLY A 101 10.78 7.91 0.94
C GLY A 101 10.70 8.11 2.46
N TYR A 102 10.39 7.06 3.22
CA TYR A 102 10.35 7.09 4.69
C TYR A 102 11.73 7.37 5.28
N VAL A 103 12.76 6.62 4.86
CA VAL A 103 14.15 6.84 5.29
C VAL A 103 14.64 8.25 4.96
N GLN A 104 14.33 8.76 3.76
CA GLN A 104 14.69 10.13 3.38
C GLN A 104 13.98 11.20 4.22
N ARG A 105 12.74 10.97 4.66
CA ARG A 105 12.03 11.88 5.56
C ARG A 105 12.65 11.86 6.96
N ALA A 106 12.92 10.67 7.50
CA ALA A 106 13.56 10.51 8.81
C ALA A 106 14.93 11.20 8.86
N ARG A 107 15.76 11.03 7.81
CA ARG A 107 17.06 11.70 7.71
C ARG A 107 16.93 13.24 7.68
N ARG A 108 15.95 13.78 6.95
CA ARG A 108 15.71 15.23 6.90
C ARG A 108 15.28 15.79 8.25
N GLN A 109 14.45 15.05 8.99
CA GLN A 109 14.02 15.44 10.33
C GLN A 109 15.20 15.48 11.31
N GLN A 110 16.07 14.47 11.27
CA GLN A 110 17.29 14.44 12.09
C GLN A 110 18.21 15.63 11.78
N LEU A 111 18.44 15.94 10.51
CA LEU A 111 19.28 17.07 10.10
C LEU A 111 18.72 18.43 10.56
N ASN A 112 17.40 18.60 10.56
CA ASN A 112 16.76 19.85 11.00
C ASN A 112 16.76 20.02 12.53
N MET A 113 17.03 18.96 13.30
CA MET A 113 17.10 19.00 14.77
C MET A 113 18.50 19.30 15.32
N THR A 114 19.54 19.27 14.47
CA THR A 114 20.90 19.60 14.87
C THR A 114 21.15 21.10 14.64
N PRO A 115 21.32 21.94 15.67
CA PRO A 115 21.69 23.34 15.46
C PRO A 115 23.05 23.37 14.75
N GLY A 116 23.16 24.17 13.68
CA GLY A 116 24.40 24.34 12.93
C GLY A 116 25.56 24.78 13.83
N PRO A 117 26.82 24.52 13.44
CA PRO A 117 27.97 24.96 14.22
C PRO A 117 27.93 26.49 14.39
N PRO A 118 28.32 27.02 15.56
CA PRO A 118 28.41 28.47 15.75
C PRO A 118 29.39 29.05 14.72
N ALA A 119 28.98 30.16 14.10
CA ALA A 119 29.76 30.93 13.13
C ALA A 119 31.04 31.50 13.75
#